data_AF-A0A0F9BQX7-F1
#
_entry.id   AF-A0A0F9BQX7-F1
#
_cell.length_a   1.000
_cell.length_b   1.000
_cell.length_c   1.000
_cell.angle_alpha   90.00
_cell.angle_beta   90.00
_cell.angle_gamma   90.00
#
_symmetry.space_group_name_H-M   'P 1'
#
loop_
_entity.id
_entity.type
_entity.pdbx_description
1 polymer ?
#
loop_
_entity_poly.entity_id
_entity_poly.type
_entity_poly.pdbx_seq_one_letter_code
_entity_poly.pdbx_strand_id
1 'polypeptide(L)'
;MTDVVLDSGAYSIDSGAVSGKNLTIEMYAEYVKEHGDKYSIRFNFDKLMDGKKSYNNWVWLRKQGLDILPVYHPGTPEKYLQRYLRQTDYVALGAIANIHRGELMKVLRIIWKDHLLDKKGVPTHKIHGLGITSFNVLKAFPWYTVDSTSANIRAAYGTMLLPRKLNADGTEDMSAAWHFVSLSNRKGKRTEVATLGSNQSLFYMWPQELQDRFRTYIESWGFELGQFSPGKFEFGKKEVHIPLDLKIHTSLTDSPYTRTLWNARFMQRWIDYNGTAKIYHVIGTHLAESMGGMPILISFAKGVPTLNRVWEKIEDGQAARQ
;
A
#
# COMPACT_ATOMS: atom_id res chain seq x y z
N MET A 1 -5.12 7.59 -17.18
CA MET A 1 -5.69 8.21 -15.97
C MET A 1 -5.35 7.33 -14.77
N THR A 2 -4.81 7.89 -13.69
CA THR A 2 -4.49 7.16 -12.46
C THR A 2 -5.77 6.73 -11.75
N ASP A 3 -5.89 5.47 -11.36
CA ASP A 3 -7.03 4.99 -10.58
C ASP A 3 -6.85 5.33 -9.09
N VAL A 4 -7.80 6.07 -8.50
CA VAL A 4 -7.70 6.59 -7.13
C VAL A 4 -8.89 6.14 -6.30
N VAL A 5 -8.60 5.70 -5.07
CA VAL A 5 -9.60 5.30 -4.09
C VAL A 5 -9.52 6.15 -2.82
N LEU A 6 -10.67 6.37 -2.18
CA LEU A 6 -10.82 7.23 -1.01
C LEU A 6 -11.14 6.40 0.23
N ASP A 7 -10.21 6.36 1.18
CA ASP A 7 -10.44 5.94 2.55
C ASP A 7 -11.15 7.06 3.34
N SER A 8 -12.12 6.67 4.17
CA SER A 8 -12.90 7.59 5.01
C SER A 8 -12.08 8.21 6.14
N GLY A 9 -10.93 7.63 6.47
CA GLY A 9 -10.07 8.06 7.57
C GLY A 9 -10.56 7.59 8.94
N ALA A 10 -11.62 6.78 9.00
CA ALA A 10 -12.19 6.25 10.23
C ALA A 10 -11.14 5.52 11.09
N TYR A 11 -10.30 4.69 10.46
CA TYR A 11 -9.21 4.00 11.17
C TYR A 11 -8.26 4.97 11.86
N SER A 12 -7.84 6.05 11.19
CA SER A 12 -6.88 7.01 11.74
C SER A 12 -7.44 7.78 12.95
N ILE A 13 -8.75 7.98 12.99
CA ILE A 13 -9.45 8.59 14.12
C ILE A 13 -9.55 7.60 15.27
N ASP A 14 -10.03 6.39 14.99
CA ASP A 14 -10.24 5.37 16.00
C ASP A 14 -8.92 4.88 16.63
N SER A 15 -7.84 4.86 15.85
CA SER A 15 -6.50 4.53 16.34
C SER A 15 -5.82 5.69 17.09
N GLY A 16 -6.41 6.88 17.10
CA GLY A 16 -5.81 8.09 17.67
C GLY A 16 -4.60 8.63 16.90
N ALA A 17 -4.38 8.18 15.65
CA ALA A 17 -3.26 8.63 14.82
C ALA A 17 -3.45 10.07 14.33
N VAL A 18 -4.69 10.54 14.27
CA VAL A 18 -5.06 11.92 13.99
C VAL A 18 -5.97 12.41 15.11
N SER A 19 -5.76 13.64 15.59
CA SER A 19 -6.67 14.31 16.54
C SER A 19 -7.98 14.71 15.84
N GLY A 20 -8.81 13.70 15.52
CA GLY A 20 -10.01 13.85 14.70
C GLY A 20 -11.22 14.41 15.43
N LYS A 21 -11.07 15.40 16.33
CA LYS A 21 -12.20 15.90 17.12
C LYS A 21 -13.33 16.52 16.28
N ASN A 22 -13.08 16.83 15.00
CA ASN A 22 -14.05 17.50 14.13
C ASN A 22 -14.44 16.71 12.87
N LEU A 23 -13.94 15.50 12.61
CA LEU A 23 -14.35 14.77 11.39
C LEU A 23 -15.65 14.00 11.67
N THR A 24 -16.70 14.29 10.90
CA THR A 24 -18.01 13.62 11.04
C THR A 24 -18.40 12.87 9.76
N ILE A 25 -19.38 11.98 9.88
CA ILE A 25 -19.93 11.25 8.73
C ILE A 25 -20.63 12.20 7.75
N GLU A 26 -21.21 13.30 8.23
CA GLU A 26 -21.83 14.34 7.42
C GLU A 26 -20.79 15.09 6.59
N MET A 27 -19.65 15.45 7.18
CA MET A 27 -18.55 16.08 6.44
C MET A 27 -17.98 15.14 5.37
N TYR A 28 -17.85 13.85 5.70
CA TYR A 28 -17.46 12.84 4.72
C TYR A 28 -18.49 12.71 3.59
N ALA A 29 -19.78 12.69 3.91
CA ALA A 29 -20.85 12.59 2.94
C ALA A 29 -20.87 13.79 1.99
N GLU A 30 -20.73 15.01 2.51
CA GLU A 30 -20.69 16.23 1.69
C GLU A 30 -19.51 16.23 0.73
N TYR A 31 -18.33 15.84 1.22
CA TYR A 31 -17.15 15.69 0.37
C TYR A 31 -17.36 14.67 -0.75
N VAL A 32 -17.98 13.53 -0.44
CA VAL A 32 -18.25 12.49 -1.41
C VAL A 32 -19.34 12.91 -2.41
N LYS A 33 -20.29 13.76 -2.02
CA LYS A 33 -21.25 14.36 -2.98
C LYS A 33 -20.54 15.28 -3.97
N GLU A 34 -19.63 16.11 -3.49
CA GLU A 34 -18.96 17.13 -4.31
C GLU A 34 -17.86 16.53 -5.22
N HIS A 35 -17.15 15.51 -4.74
CA HIS A 35 -15.93 15.01 -5.40
C HIS A 35 -15.90 13.51 -5.62
N GLY A 36 -16.96 12.80 -5.23
CA GLY A 36 -17.01 11.34 -5.27
C GLY A 36 -16.68 10.73 -6.62
N ASP A 37 -17.08 11.37 -7.72
CA ASP A 37 -16.95 10.86 -9.07
C ASP A 37 -15.50 10.77 -9.55
N LYS A 38 -14.57 11.43 -8.84
CA LYS A 38 -13.13 11.30 -9.08
C LYS A 38 -12.56 9.97 -8.56
N TYR A 39 -13.29 9.29 -7.66
CA TYR A 39 -12.82 8.08 -6.98
C TYR A 39 -13.53 6.84 -7.50
N SER A 40 -12.77 5.81 -7.87
CA SER A 40 -13.34 4.52 -8.28
C SER A 40 -13.91 3.73 -7.13
N ILE A 41 -13.41 3.95 -5.91
CA ILE A 41 -13.91 3.34 -4.67
C ILE A 41 -13.89 4.39 -3.57
N ARG A 42 -14.98 4.44 -2.80
CA ARG A 42 -15.09 5.23 -1.56
C ARG A 42 -15.42 4.28 -0.41
N PHE A 43 -14.54 4.14 0.57
CA PHE A 43 -14.76 3.23 1.71
C PHE A 43 -15.71 3.85 2.72
N ASN A 44 -16.50 3.01 3.39
CA ASN A 44 -17.43 3.44 4.44
C ASN A 44 -16.74 4.27 5.53
N PHE A 45 -17.50 5.21 6.12
CA PHE A 45 -17.13 5.84 7.38
C PHE A 45 -17.44 4.86 8.53
N ASP A 46 -16.66 3.80 8.62
CA ASP A 46 -16.89 2.69 9.55
C ASP A 46 -16.47 3.03 10.99
N LYS A 47 -16.74 2.11 11.91
CA LYS A 47 -16.29 2.19 13.30
C LYS A 47 -15.55 0.90 13.65
N LEU A 48 -14.30 1.04 14.08
CA LEU A 48 -13.45 -0.10 14.40
C LEU A 48 -14.10 -0.95 15.50
N MET A 49 -14.22 -2.26 15.24
CA MET A 49 -14.87 -3.23 16.14
C MET A 49 -16.35 -3.00 16.49
N ASP A 50 -17.05 -2.08 15.81
CA ASP A 50 -18.50 -1.89 15.95
C ASP A 50 -19.23 -2.13 14.62
N GLY A 51 -19.61 -3.40 14.39
CA GLY A 51 -20.31 -3.81 13.17
C GLY A 51 -21.70 -3.21 13.02
N LYS A 52 -22.40 -2.89 14.13
CA LYS A 52 -23.73 -2.27 14.08
C LYS A 52 -23.64 -0.84 13.59
N LYS A 53 -22.74 -0.06 14.20
CA LYS A 53 -22.52 1.33 13.82
C LYS A 53 -21.98 1.43 12.40
N SER A 54 -21.02 0.57 12.02
CA SER A 54 -20.49 0.51 10.66
C SER A 54 -21.59 0.26 9.62
N TYR A 55 -22.47 -0.71 9.88
CA TYR A 55 -23.60 -1.02 9.00
C TYR A 55 -24.60 0.14 8.92
N ASN A 56 -24.93 0.75 10.06
CA ASN A 56 -25.85 1.89 10.10
C ASN A 56 -25.29 3.11 9.34
N ASN A 57 -24.00 3.40 9.49
CA ASN A 57 -23.31 4.46 8.76
C ASN A 57 -23.37 4.21 7.24
N TRP A 58 -23.10 2.97 6.81
CA TRP A 58 -23.17 2.60 5.40
C TRP A 58 -24.58 2.76 4.83
N VAL A 59 -25.60 2.27 5.54
CA VAL A 59 -27.01 2.45 5.14
C VAL A 59 -27.39 3.93 5.08
N TRP A 60 -26.94 4.74 6.04
CA TRP A 60 -27.21 6.17 6.05
C TRP A 60 -26.57 6.88 4.87
N LEU A 61 -25.30 6.61 4.55
CA LEU A 61 -24.61 7.17 3.39
C LEU A 61 -25.29 6.78 2.07
N ARG A 62 -25.72 5.52 1.94
CA ARG A 62 -26.49 5.06 0.76
C ARG A 62 -27.83 5.78 0.61
N LYS A 63 -28.53 6.07 1.72
CA LYS A 63 -29.77 6.88 1.70
C LYS A 63 -29.53 8.31 1.26
N GLN A 64 -28.31 8.82 1.34
CA GLN A 64 -27.92 10.11 0.77
C GLN A 64 -27.59 10.04 -0.74
N GLY A 65 -27.79 8.89 -1.38
CA GLY A 65 -27.50 8.67 -2.80
C GLY A 65 -26.03 8.36 -3.09
N LEU A 66 -25.22 8.04 -2.07
CA LEU A 66 -23.78 7.81 -2.23
C LEU A 66 -23.48 6.34 -2.49
N ASP A 67 -22.65 6.09 -3.51
CA ASP A 67 -22.01 4.79 -3.70
C ASP A 67 -20.78 4.68 -2.79
N ILE A 68 -20.89 3.78 -1.81
CA ILE A 68 -19.90 3.58 -0.74
C ILE A 68 -19.70 2.09 -0.56
N LEU A 69 -18.44 1.67 -0.56
CA LEU A 69 -18.04 0.29 -0.31
C LEU A 69 -18.13 -0.03 1.19
N PRO A 70 -18.98 -0.98 1.63
CA PRO A 70 -19.08 -1.34 3.04
C PRO A 70 -17.80 -2.01 3.53
N VAL A 71 -17.47 -1.77 4.79
CA VAL A 71 -16.33 -2.38 5.48
C VAL A 71 -16.85 -3.33 6.56
N TYR A 72 -16.45 -4.60 6.49
CA TYR A 72 -16.67 -5.59 7.53
C TYR A 72 -15.39 -5.81 8.34
N HIS A 73 -15.53 -5.85 9.67
CA HIS A 73 -14.44 -6.13 10.60
C HIS A 73 -14.56 -7.54 11.16
N PRO A 74 -13.62 -8.45 10.86
CA PRO A 74 -13.53 -9.72 11.57
C PRO A 74 -13.44 -9.48 13.09
N GLY A 75 -14.20 -10.25 13.86
CA GLY A 75 -14.38 -10.03 15.30
C GLY A 75 -15.67 -9.27 15.67
N THR A 76 -16.39 -8.73 14.68
CA THR A 76 -17.78 -8.28 14.85
C THR A 76 -18.76 -9.40 14.43
N PRO A 77 -20.05 -9.35 14.82
CA PRO A 77 -21.00 -10.41 14.48
C PRO A 77 -21.16 -10.61 12.97
N GLU A 78 -21.00 -11.85 12.48
CA GLU A 78 -21.03 -12.21 11.06
C GLU A 78 -22.34 -11.86 10.34
N LYS A 79 -23.44 -11.71 11.10
CA LYS A 79 -24.72 -11.23 10.55
C LYS A 79 -24.59 -9.91 9.77
N TYR A 80 -23.59 -9.06 10.10
CA TYR A 80 -23.34 -7.83 9.36
C TYR A 80 -22.65 -8.09 8.03
N LEU A 81 -21.67 -9.01 7.98
CA LEU A 81 -21.09 -9.48 6.71
C LEU A 81 -22.20 -10.02 5.79
N GLN A 82 -23.03 -10.92 6.30
CA GLN A 82 -24.15 -11.49 5.54
C GLN A 82 -25.15 -10.43 5.06
N ARG A 83 -25.36 -9.35 5.83
CA ARG A 83 -26.21 -8.22 5.39
C ARG A 83 -25.57 -7.48 4.21
N TYR A 84 -24.26 -7.23 4.25
CA TYR A 84 -23.56 -6.59 3.13
C TYR A 84 -23.63 -7.46 1.88
N LEU A 85 -23.31 -8.75 1.98
CA LEU A 85 -23.31 -9.70 0.85
C LEU A 85 -24.68 -9.85 0.17
N ARG A 86 -25.79 -9.64 0.90
CA ARG A 86 -27.14 -9.63 0.30
C ARG A 86 -27.49 -8.34 -0.47
N GLN A 87 -26.68 -7.29 -0.34
CA GLN A 87 -27.03 -5.93 -0.77
C GLN A 87 -26.00 -5.28 -1.68
N THR A 88 -24.84 -5.91 -1.87
CA THR A 88 -23.77 -5.48 -2.77
C THR A 88 -22.84 -6.65 -3.11
N ASP A 89 -22.32 -6.62 -4.33
CA ASP A 89 -21.39 -7.61 -4.85
C ASP A 89 -19.93 -7.32 -4.48
N TYR A 90 -19.69 -6.18 -3.80
CA TYR A 90 -18.35 -5.73 -3.40
C TYR A 90 -18.34 -5.31 -1.93
N VAL A 91 -17.44 -5.91 -1.15
CA VAL A 91 -17.24 -5.63 0.29
C VAL A 91 -15.75 -5.51 0.61
N ALA A 92 -15.40 -4.63 1.54
CA ALA A 92 -14.05 -4.55 2.09
C ALA A 92 -13.94 -5.33 3.41
N LEU A 93 -12.81 -6.01 3.63
CA LEU A 93 -12.44 -6.60 4.91
C LEU A 93 -11.43 -5.69 5.61
N GLY A 94 -11.85 -5.07 6.71
CA GLY A 94 -11.08 -4.13 7.52
C GLY A 94 -10.53 -4.72 8.82
N ALA A 95 -9.82 -3.90 9.60
CA ALA A 95 -9.25 -4.25 10.92
C ALA A 95 -8.33 -5.48 10.93
N ILE A 96 -7.90 -5.96 9.76
CA ILE A 96 -7.10 -7.17 9.62
C ILE A 96 -5.74 -7.03 10.32
N ALA A 97 -5.17 -5.82 10.31
CA ALA A 97 -3.92 -5.51 10.99
C ALA A 97 -3.97 -5.73 12.52
N ASN A 98 -5.16 -5.72 13.13
CA ASN A 98 -5.34 -5.92 14.57
C ASN A 98 -5.51 -7.40 14.95
N ILE A 99 -5.60 -8.30 13.97
CA ILE A 99 -5.68 -9.74 14.20
C ILE A 99 -4.26 -10.25 14.43
N HIS A 100 -4.06 -11.04 15.48
CA HIS A 100 -2.77 -11.66 15.75
C HIS A 100 -2.27 -12.46 14.54
N ARG A 101 -0.98 -12.31 14.18
CA ARG A 101 -0.40 -12.90 12.95
C ARG A 101 -0.63 -14.41 12.83
N GLY A 102 -0.60 -15.14 13.95
CA GLY A 102 -0.87 -16.59 13.96
C GLY A 102 -2.34 -16.95 13.68
N GLU A 103 -3.28 -16.06 13.99
CA GLU A 103 -4.72 -16.30 13.81
C GLU A 103 -5.26 -15.76 12.49
N LEU A 104 -4.57 -14.80 11.88
CA LEU A 104 -5.04 -14.12 10.68
C LEU A 104 -5.43 -15.10 9.56
N MET A 105 -4.55 -16.05 9.24
CA MET A 105 -4.81 -17.05 8.20
C MET A 105 -6.03 -17.91 8.53
N LYS A 106 -6.23 -18.26 9.79
CA LYS A 106 -7.37 -19.06 10.25
C LYS A 106 -8.68 -18.28 10.11
N VAL A 107 -8.71 -17.04 10.60
CA VAL A 107 -9.88 -16.16 10.50
C VAL A 107 -10.26 -15.93 9.05
N LEU A 108 -9.30 -15.59 8.20
CA LEU A 108 -9.56 -15.40 6.76
C LEU A 108 -10.05 -16.69 6.11
N ARG A 109 -9.46 -17.85 6.42
CA ARG A 109 -9.91 -19.13 5.87
C ARG A 109 -11.37 -19.43 6.22
N ILE A 110 -11.77 -19.15 7.46
CA ILE A 110 -13.17 -19.31 7.90
C ILE A 110 -14.08 -18.36 7.12
N ILE A 111 -13.76 -17.06 7.10
CA ILE A 111 -14.58 -16.05 6.40
C ILE A 111 -14.72 -16.39 4.91
N TRP A 112 -13.61 -16.72 4.24
CA TRP A 112 -13.62 -17.06 2.83
C TRP A 112 -14.44 -18.32 2.56
N LYS A 113 -14.18 -19.40 3.30
CA LYS A 113 -14.87 -20.68 3.12
C LYS A 113 -16.38 -20.57 3.38
N ASP A 114 -16.76 -19.88 4.45
CA ASP A 114 -18.14 -19.93 4.95
C ASP A 114 -19.03 -18.88 4.28
N HIS A 115 -18.47 -17.80 3.74
CA HIS A 115 -19.25 -16.67 3.21
C HIS A 115 -18.88 -16.21 1.79
N LEU A 116 -17.63 -16.39 1.34
CA LEU A 116 -17.13 -15.70 0.14
C LEU A 116 -16.75 -16.63 -1.02
N LEU A 117 -16.71 -17.94 -0.79
CA LEU A 117 -16.45 -18.95 -1.80
C LEU A 117 -17.70 -19.78 -2.05
N ASP A 118 -17.92 -20.14 -3.30
CA ASP A 118 -18.91 -21.15 -3.66
C ASP A 118 -18.39 -22.58 -3.37
N LYS A 119 -19.20 -23.59 -3.67
CA LYS A 119 -18.83 -25.01 -3.48
C LYS A 119 -17.61 -25.45 -4.30
N LYS A 120 -17.23 -24.71 -5.34
CA LYS A 120 -16.08 -24.97 -6.21
C LYS A 120 -14.85 -24.16 -5.80
N GLY A 121 -14.94 -23.34 -4.76
CA GLY A 121 -13.84 -22.47 -4.32
C GLY A 121 -13.70 -21.20 -5.16
N VAL A 122 -14.74 -20.81 -5.90
CA VAL A 122 -14.76 -19.58 -6.70
C VAL A 122 -15.33 -18.43 -5.86
N PRO A 123 -14.72 -17.22 -5.90
CA PRO A 123 -15.27 -16.05 -5.23
C PRO A 123 -16.69 -15.74 -5.67
N THR A 124 -17.60 -15.60 -4.72
CA THR A 124 -18.99 -15.18 -4.98
C THR A 124 -19.15 -13.67 -5.03
N HIS A 125 -18.22 -12.93 -4.41
CA HIS A 125 -18.23 -11.47 -4.31
C HIS A 125 -16.82 -10.93 -4.55
N LYS A 126 -16.75 -9.67 -4.99
CA LYS A 126 -15.50 -8.91 -5.02
C LYS A 126 -15.12 -8.54 -3.60
N ILE A 127 -13.85 -8.70 -3.25
CA ILE A 127 -13.36 -8.43 -1.89
C ILE A 127 -12.14 -7.52 -1.94
N HIS A 128 -12.24 -6.38 -1.23
CA HIS A 128 -11.11 -5.49 -0.99
C HIS A 128 -10.45 -5.86 0.34
N GLY A 129 -9.15 -6.12 0.34
CA GLY A 129 -8.39 -6.35 1.58
C GLY A 129 -7.74 -5.08 2.10
N LEU A 130 -8.30 -4.48 3.16
CA LEU A 130 -7.72 -3.26 3.74
C LEU A 130 -6.41 -3.56 4.47
N GLY A 131 -5.32 -2.91 4.06
CA GLY A 131 -3.99 -3.05 4.64
C GLY A 131 -3.37 -4.44 4.50
N ILE A 132 -3.78 -5.23 3.50
CA ILE A 132 -3.22 -6.56 3.25
C ILE A 132 -1.87 -6.45 2.53
N THR A 133 -0.80 -6.73 3.28
CA THR A 133 0.59 -6.56 2.81
C THR A 133 1.42 -7.84 2.86
N SER A 134 0.87 -8.90 3.46
CA SER A 134 1.57 -10.18 3.58
C SER A 134 1.45 -10.99 2.29
N PHE A 135 2.59 -11.36 1.70
CA PHE A 135 2.66 -12.26 0.55
C PHE A 135 1.84 -13.54 0.76
N ASN A 136 1.98 -14.19 1.92
CA ASN A 136 1.29 -15.45 2.19
C ASN A 136 -0.25 -15.27 2.19
N VAL A 137 -0.73 -14.10 2.60
CA VAL A 137 -2.16 -13.78 2.61
C VAL A 137 -2.65 -13.43 1.19
N LEU A 138 -1.87 -12.65 0.44
CA LEU A 138 -2.20 -12.30 -0.95
C LEU A 138 -2.27 -13.54 -1.85
N LYS A 139 -1.35 -14.49 -1.67
CA LYS A 139 -1.31 -15.74 -2.44
C LYS A 139 -2.41 -16.73 -2.04
N ALA A 140 -2.82 -16.74 -0.77
CA ALA A 140 -3.71 -17.77 -0.25
C ALA A 140 -5.19 -17.50 -0.50
N PHE A 141 -5.58 -16.27 -0.83
CA PHE A 141 -6.98 -15.89 -0.98
C PHE A 141 -7.20 -15.08 -2.26
N PRO A 142 -8.36 -15.28 -2.94
CA PRO A 142 -8.63 -14.66 -4.23
C PRO A 142 -9.18 -13.23 -4.09
N TRP A 143 -8.32 -12.30 -3.67
CA TRP A 143 -8.67 -10.89 -3.50
C TRP A 143 -9.03 -10.24 -4.85
N TYR A 144 -10.02 -9.36 -4.85
CA TYR A 144 -10.30 -8.54 -6.02
C TYR A 144 -9.34 -7.35 -6.06
N THR A 145 -9.24 -6.62 -4.94
CA THR A 145 -8.25 -5.55 -4.76
C THR A 145 -7.72 -5.52 -3.32
N VAL A 146 -6.61 -4.83 -3.09
CA VAL A 146 -5.98 -4.62 -1.77
C VAL A 146 -5.34 -3.24 -1.70
N ASP A 147 -5.03 -2.76 -0.51
CA ASP A 147 -4.17 -1.59 -0.32
C ASP A 147 -2.97 -1.84 0.60
N SER A 148 -1.95 -1.00 0.47
CA SER A 148 -0.70 -1.13 1.23
C SER A 148 -0.04 0.20 1.55
N THR A 149 0.23 0.42 2.83
CA THR A 149 1.15 1.46 3.33
C THR A 149 2.61 0.98 3.38
N SER A 150 2.89 -0.28 3.06
CA SER A 150 4.22 -0.88 3.27
C SER A 150 5.31 -0.16 2.51
N ALA A 151 5.07 0.24 1.26
CA ALA A 151 6.09 0.92 0.46
C ALA A 151 6.63 2.17 1.16
N ASN A 152 5.73 2.99 1.70
CA ASN A 152 6.03 4.25 2.39
C ASN A 152 6.66 4.01 3.78
N ILE A 153 6.04 3.17 4.61
CA ILE A 153 6.54 2.88 5.97
C ILE A 153 7.95 2.27 5.92
N ARG A 154 8.17 1.34 4.99
CA ARG A 154 9.45 0.62 4.84
C ARG A 154 10.54 1.54 4.30
N ALA A 155 10.20 2.44 3.39
CA ALA A 155 11.09 3.47 2.90
C ALA A 155 11.50 4.45 4.01
N ALA A 156 10.57 4.86 4.88
CA ALA A 156 10.86 5.70 6.04
C ALA A 156 11.80 5.01 7.03
N TYR A 157 11.68 3.69 7.18
CA TYR A 157 12.62 2.87 7.96
C TYR A 157 13.94 2.54 7.25
N GLY A 158 14.21 3.14 6.09
CA GLY A 158 15.48 2.97 5.39
C GLY A 158 15.63 1.58 4.75
N THR A 159 14.53 0.95 4.36
CA THR A 159 14.54 -0.37 3.71
C THR A 159 14.03 -0.31 2.27
N MET A 160 14.54 -1.22 1.46
CA MET A 160 14.12 -1.44 0.07
C MET A 160 13.63 -2.88 -0.12
N LEU A 161 12.59 -3.06 -0.92
CA LEU A 161 12.08 -4.36 -1.33
C LEU A 161 12.94 -4.91 -2.46
N LEU A 162 13.51 -6.10 -2.28
CA LEU A 162 14.31 -6.77 -3.29
C LEU A 162 13.86 -8.22 -3.48
N PRO A 163 14.00 -8.79 -4.70
CA PRO A 163 13.85 -10.23 -4.88
C PRO A 163 14.88 -10.96 -4.02
N ARG A 164 14.54 -12.16 -3.56
CA ARG A 164 15.48 -12.96 -2.75
C ARG A 164 16.69 -13.43 -3.55
N LYS A 165 16.48 -13.61 -4.85
CA LYS A 165 17.46 -14.14 -5.77
C LYS A 165 17.25 -13.53 -7.15
N LEU A 166 18.35 -13.38 -7.89
CA LEU A 166 18.35 -13.10 -9.31
C LEU A 166 18.78 -14.36 -10.07
N ASN A 167 18.14 -14.61 -11.21
CA ASN A 167 18.49 -15.65 -12.16
C ASN A 167 19.88 -15.39 -12.76
N ALA A 168 20.40 -16.37 -13.51
CA ALA A 168 21.72 -16.26 -14.15
C ALA A 168 21.79 -15.11 -15.17
N ASP A 169 20.67 -14.80 -15.81
CA ASP A 169 20.50 -13.69 -16.75
C ASP A 169 20.27 -12.32 -16.07
N GLY A 170 20.26 -12.26 -14.73
CA GLY A 170 20.05 -11.04 -13.97
C GLY A 170 18.58 -10.68 -13.73
N THR A 171 17.62 -11.46 -14.22
CA THR A 171 16.18 -11.25 -13.96
C THR A 171 15.77 -11.70 -12.55
N GLU A 172 14.68 -11.15 -12.01
CA GLU A 172 14.14 -11.55 -10.70
C GLU A 172 13.66 -13.01 -10.64
N ASP A 173 13.97 -13.72 -9.55
CA ASP A 173 13.30 -14.98 -9.22
C ASP A 173 11.93 -14.69 -8.57
N MET A 174 10.86 -15.03 -9.30
CA MET A 174 9.48 -14.79 -8.87
C MET A 174 8.89 -15.94 -8.04
N SER A 175 9.60 -17.04 -7.86
CA SER A 175 9.11 -18.22 -7.12
C SER A 175 8.99 -17.99 -5.61
N ALA A 176 9.70 -16.98 -5.08
CA ALA A 176 9.76 -16.68 -3.67
C ALA A 176 9.29 -15.25 -3.34
N ALA A 177 8.75 -15.09 -2.12
CA ALA A 177 8.35 -13.79 -1.60
C ALA A 177 9.56 -12.85 -1.50
N TRP A 178 9.42 -11.65 -2.06
CA TRP A 178 10.43 -10.60 -1.93
C TRP A 178 10.58 -10.16 -0.48
N HIS A 179 11.73 -9.55 -0.17
CA HIS A 179 12.09 -9.23 1.20
C HIS A 179 12.59 -7.80 1.30
N PHE A 180 12.33 -7.19 2.46
CA PHE A 180 12.85 -5.86 2.77
C PHE A 180 14.30 -5.99 3.25
N VAL A 181 15.17 -5.24 2.62
CA VAL A 181 16.61 -5.18 2.90
C VAL A 181 16.91 -3.82 3.51
N SER A 182 17.64 -3.80 4.62
CA SER A 182 18.02 -2.55 5.28
C SER A 182 19.18 -1.91 4.56
N LEU A 183 19.04 -0.62 4.27
CA LEU A 183 20.10 0.15 3.62
C LEU A 183 20.95 0.91 4.61
N SER A 184 20.45 1.15 5.83
CA SER A 184 21.16 1.91 6.87
C SER A 184 21.12 1.22 8.23
N ASN A 185 22.14 1.47 9.05
CA ASN A 185 22.25 0.95 10.42
C ASN A 185 21.82 1.98 11.49
N ARG A 186 20.87 2.87 11.18
CA ARG A 186 20.48 4.01 12.07
C ARG A 186 20.04 3.61 13.49
N LYS A 187 19.71 2.34 13.74
CA LYS A 187 19.62 1.79 15.10
C LYS A 187 20.80 0.84 15.28
N GLY A 188 21.88 1.31 15.89
CA GLY A 188 23.12 0.55 16.18
C GLY A 188 22.95 -0.67 17.08
N LYS A 189 22.04 -1.59 16.74
CA LYS A 189 21.69 -2.82 17.45
C LYS A 189 21.59 -4.04 16.54
N ARG A 190 22.04 -3.96 15.28
CA ARG A 190 22.02 -5.11 14.35
C ARG A 190 23.38 -5.29 13.72
N THR A 191 24.31 -5.78 14.53
CA THR A 191 25.69 -6.11 14.19
C THR A 191 25.90 -7.59 13.88
N GLU A 192 24.85 -8.40 13.90
CA GLU A 192 24.98 -9.83 13.60
C GLU A 192 25.06 -10.04 12.08
N VAL A 193 26.04 -10.86 11.68
CA VAL A 193 26.26 -11.35 10.32
C VAL A 193 24.91 -11.69 9.71
N ALA A 194 24.47 -10.83 8.78
CA ALA A 194 23.18 -10.97 8.17
C ALA A 194 23.14 -12.28 7.39
N THR A 195 22.44 -13.28 7.94
CA THR A 195 22.15 -14.50 7.19
C THR A 195 21.26 -14.09 6.02
N LEU A 196 21.69 -14.43 4.80
CA LEU A 196 20.92 -14.29 3.57
C LEU A 196 19.48 -14.77 3.80
N GLY A 197 18.50 -13.89 3.60
CA GLY A 197 17.08 -14.20 3.78
C GLY A 197 16.46 -13.82 5.13
N SER A 198 17.22 -13.25 6.07
CA SER A 198 16.63 -12.53 7.20
C SER A 198 16.00 -11.21 6.71
N ASN A 199 14.77 -10.90 7.13
CA ASN A 199 13.98 -9.73 6.68
C ASN A 199 14.60 -8.34 7.01
N GLN A 200 15.87 -8.32 7.44
CA GLN A 200 16.56 -7.19 8.05
C GLN A 200 18.08 -7.22 7.80
N SER A 201 18.56 -7.96 6.78
CA SER A 201 19.97 -7.92 6.40
C SER A 201 20.37 -6.53 5.91
N LEU A 202 21.54 -6.05 6.35
CA LEU A 202 22.13 -4.81 5.83
C LEU A 202 22.73 -5.08 4.45
N PHE A 203 22.28 -4.36 3.41
CA PHE A 203 22.72 -4.57 2.02
C PHE A 203 24.25 -4.53 1.88
N TYR A 204 24.90 -3.57 2.54
CA TYR A 204 26.34 -3.38 2.49
C TYR A 204 27.17 -4.46 3.21
N MET A 205 26.52 -5.33 3.99
CA MET A 205 27.18 -6.48 4.61
C MET A 205 27.13 -7.73 3.72
N TRP A 206 26.47 -7.67 2.56
CA TRP A 206 26.44 -8.77 1.60
C TRP A 206 27.80 -8.93 0.89
N PRO A 207 28.09 -10.11 0.34
CA PRO A 207 29.25 -10.30 -0.54
C PRO A 207 29.27 -9.27 -1.68
N GLN A 208 30.44 -8.72 -2.02
CA GLN A 208 30.57 -7.63 -3.00
C GLN A 208 29.95 -7.99 -4.35
N GLU A 209 30.22 -9.19 -4.86
CA GLU A 209 29.62 -9.70 -6.11
C GLU A 209 28.08 -9.66 -6.09
N LEU A 210 27.48 -10.00 -4.94
CA LEU A 210 26.03 -9.97 -4.79
C LEU A 210 25.52 -8.54 -4.74
N GLN A 211 26.23 -7.64 -4.05
CA GLN A 211 25.90 -6.22 -4.08
C GLN A 211 25.91 -5.72 -5.52
N ASP A 212 26.98 -5.96 -6.28
CA ASP A 212 27.14 -5.48 -7.65
C ASP A 212 26.03 -5.99 -8.58
N ARG A 213 25.70 -7.28 -8.50
CA ARG A 213 24.57 -7.87 -9.25
C ARG A 213 23.25 -7.16 -8.95
N PHE A 214 22.96 -6.91 -7.68
CA PHE A 214 21.75 -6.20 -7.30
C PHE A 214 21.80 -4.70 -7.63
N ARG A 215 22.98 -4.07 -7.66
CA ARG A 215 23.15 -2.68 -8.13
C ARG A 215 22.76 -2.57 -9.60
N THR A 216 23.32 -3.42 -10.46
CA THR A 216 22.98 -3.48 -11.89
C THR A 216 21.48 -3.73 -12.09
N TYR A 217 20.90 -4.63 -11.29
CA TYR A 217 19.46 -4.86 -11.32
C TYR A 217 18.67 -3.60 -10.94
N ILE A 218 19.05 -2.90 -9.89
CA ILE A 218 18.39 -1.67 -9.45
C ILE A 218 18.48 -0.57 -10.51
N GLU A 219 19.66 -0.39 -11.08
CA GLU A 219 19.94 0.58 -12.15
C GLU A 219 19.16 0.26 -13.43
N SER A 220 18.97 -1.02 -13.76
CA SER A 220 18.15 -1.44 -14.92
C SER A 220 16.69 -1.01 -14.82
N TRP A 221 16.19 -0.77 -13.60
CA TRP A 221 14.85 -0.23 -13.34
C TRP A 221 14.79 1.30 -13.37
N GLY A 222 15.91 1.96 -13.73
CA GLY A 222 16.05 3.41 -13.78
C GLY A 222 16.27 4.07 -12.43
N PHE A 223 16.77 3.32 -11.44
CA PHE A 223 17.07 3.85 -10.12
C PHE A 223 18.58 3.90 -9.90
N GLU A 224 19.10 5.10 -9.71
CA GLU A 224 20.53 5.33 -9.51
C GLU A 224 20.87 5.22 -8.03
N LEU A 225 21.87 4.40 -7.72
CA LEU A 225 22.31 4.17 -6.35
C LEU A 225 23.35 5.21 -5.95
N GLY A 226 23.05 5.95 -4.88
CA GLY A 226 24.04 6.72 -4.15
C GLY A 226 24.07 8.23 -4.34
N GLN A 227 23.12 8.84 -5.03
CA GLN A 227 22.99 10.30 -5.05
C GLN A 227 22.24 10.82 -3.81
N PHE A 228 22.83 11.83 -3.17
CA PHE A 228 22.13 12.75 -2.27
C PHE A 228 22.44 14.19 -2.69
N SER A 229 21.42 15.03 -2.77
CA SER A 229 21.57 16.49 -2.75
C SER A 229 20.36 17.09 -2.01
N PRO A 230 20.56 17.91 -0.97
CA PRO A 230 19.46 18.55 -0.27
C PRO A 230 19.05 19.83 -1.01
N GLY A 231 17.74 19.96 -1.28
CA GLY A 231 17.13 21.23 -1.62
C GLY A 231 16.79 21.40 -3.11
N LYS A 232 15.47 21.52 -3.35
CA LYS A 232 14.78 21.84 -4.61
C LYS A 232 14.88 20.80 -5.73
N PHE A 233 13.84 19.99 -5.78
CA PHE A 233 13.51 19.11 -6.89
C PHE A 233 12.96 19.98 -8.05
N GLU A 234 13.68 20.07 -9.16
CA GLU A 234 13.18 20.68 -10.41
C GLU A 234 13.17 19.61 -11.51
N PHE A 235 12.00 19.43 -12.14
CA PHE A 235 11.74 18.38 -13.12
C PHE A 235 12.50 18.64 -14.44
N GLY A 236 13.17 17.63 -15.01
CA GLY A 236 13.55 17.63 -16.44
C GLY A 236 15.01 17.91 -16.82
N LYS A 237 15.97 17.98 -15.88
CA LYS A 237 17.41 17.95 -16.22
C LYS A 237 18.10 16.70 -15.68
N LYS A 238 19.05 16.16 -16.47
CA LYS A 238 19.87 15.00 -16.12
C LYS A 238 20.80 15.38 -14.96
N GLU A 239 20.79 14.59 -13.89
CA GLU A 239 21.61 14.81 -12.70
C GLU A 239 23.11 14.77 -13.03
N VAL A 240 23.90 15.56 -12.29
CA VAL A 240 25.36 15.45 -12.33
C VAL A 240 25.80 14.58 -11.15
N HIS A 241 26.32 13.40 -11.47
CA HIS A 241 26.74 12.40 -10.49
C HIS A 241 28.04 12.81 -9.80
N ILE A 242 28.08 12.67 -8.47
CA ILE A 242 29.33 12.68 -7.70
C ILE A 242 29.49 11.29 -7.07
N PRO A 243 30.62 10.60 -7.26
CA PRO A 243 30.89 9.30 -6.63
C PRO A 243 30.88 9.38 -5.10
N LEU A 244 30.31 8.36 -4.45
CA LEU A 244 30.23 8.21 -2.99
C LEU A 244 31.58 7.87 -2.35
N ASP A 245 31.93 8.55 -1.25
CA ASP A 245 32.95 8.09 -0.30
C ASP A 245 32.32 7.15 0.74
N LEU A 246 32.73 5.89 0.68
CA LEU A 246 32.23 4.77 1.49
C LEU A 246 32.64 4.82 2.96
N LYS A 247 33.51 5.75 3.40
CA LYS A 247 33.89 5.89 4.82
C LYS A 247 32.88 6.70 5.64
N ILE A 248 31.99 7.46 4.99
CA ILE A 248 31.14 8.46 5.65
C ILE A 248 29.64 8.14 5.49
N HIS A 249 29.24 7.42 4.44
CA HIS A 249 27.83 7.22 4.08
C HIS A 249 27.38 5.76 4.21
N THR A 250 26.22 5.54 4.83
CA THR A 250 25.66 4.21 5.13
C THR A 250 24.29 4.00 4.48
N SER A 251 24.01 4.56 3.30
CA SER A 251 22.71 4.35 2.62
C SER A 251 22.81 4.42 1.10
N LEU A 252 22.07 3.52 0.43
CA LEU A 252 22.03 3.35 -1.03
C LEU A 252 21.30 4.49 -1.74
N THR A 253 20.48 5.23 -1.01
CA THR A 253 19.83 6.49 -1.36
C THR A 253 19.32 7.08 -0.05
N ASP A 254 19.57 8.35 0.24
CA ASP A 254 19.07 8.98 1.47
C ASP A 254 17.61 9.40 1.37
N SER A 255 17.05 9.45 0.15
CA SER A 255 15.68 9.89 -0.10
C SER A 255 14.62 8.83 0.27
N PRO A 256 13.75 9.07 1.28
CA PRO A 256 12.61 8.19 1.53
C PRO A 256 11.61 8.17 0.36
N TYR A 257 11.60 9.19 -0.49
CA TYR A 257 10.72 9.27 -1.65
C TYR A 257 11.14 8.28 -2.75
N THR A 258 12.43 8.25 -3.08
CA THR A 258 12.99 7.30 -4.05
C THR A 258 12.74 5.86 -3.60
N ARG A 259 12.98 5.57 -2.30
CA ARG A 259 12.70 4.25 -1.72
C ARG A 259 11.21 3.90 -1.75
N THR A 260 10.33 4.88 -1.56
CA THR A 260 8.87 4.64 -1.63
C THR A 260 8.45 4.25 -3.04
N LEU A 261 8.92 5.00 -4.05
CA LEU A 261 8.63 4.70 -5.46
C LEU A 261 9.19 3.35 -5.89
N TRP A 262 10.42 3.04 -5.48
CA TRP A 262 11.03 1.72 -5.66
C TRP A 262 10.13 0.63 -5.07
N ASN A 263 9.84 0.71 -3.77
CA ASN A 263 9.04 -0.30 -3.09
C ASN A 263 7.65 -0.46 -3.74
N ALA A 264 7.00 0.63 -4.15
CA ALA A 264 5.69 0.60 -4.79
C ALA A 264 5.72 -0.10 -6.15
N ARG A 265 6.68 0.26 -7.04
CA ARG A 265 6.86 -0.40 -8.34
C ARG A 265 7.16 -1.88 -8.18
N PHE A 266 7.97 -2.22 -7.19
CA PHE A 266 8.33 -3.58 -6.89
C PHE A 266 7.11 -4.39 -6.42
N MET A 267 6.34 -3.85 -5.48
CA MET A 267 5.10 -4.48 -5.04
C MET A 267 4.10 -4.65 -6.19
N GLN A 268 3.96 -3.65 -7.07
CA GLN A 268 3.09 -3.71 -8.24
C GLN A 268 3.51 -4.83 -9.19
N ARG A 269 4.79 -4.86 -9.58
CA ARG A 269 5.36 -5.89 -10.46
C ARG A 269 5.07 -7.30 -9.96
N TRP A 270 5.23 -7.50 -8.65
CA TRP A 270 5.00 -8.80 -8.05
C TRP A 270 3.53 -9.22 -8.12
N ILE A 271 2.62 -8.30 -7.82
CA ILE A 271 1.18 -8.56 -7.88
C ILE A 271 0.72 -8.83 -9.31
N ASP A 272 1.21 -8.07 -10.28
CA ASP A 272 0.89 -8.25 -11.69
C ASP A 272 1.34 -9.63 -12.19
N TYR A 273 2.54 -10.07 -11.79
CA TYR A 273 3.07 -11.39 -12.17
C TYR A 273 2.23 -12.54 -11.59
N ASN A 274 1.78 -12.42 -10.35
CA ASN A 274 1.04 -13.50 -9.68
C ASN A 274 -0.46 -13.46 -9.97
N GLY A 275 -0.98 -12.39 -10.61
CA GLY A 275 -2.40 -12.24 -10.94
C GLY A 275 -3.32 -12.24 -9.71
N THR A 276 -2.80 -11.89 -8.53
CA THR A 276 -3.48 -12.14 -7.24
C THR A 276 -4.54 -11.11 -6.87
N ALA A 277 -4.38 -9.85 -7.30
CA ALA A 277 -5.26 -8.72 -6.97
C ALA A 277 -4.86 -7.47 -7.77
N LYS A 278 -5.67 -6.41 -7.73
CA LYS A 278 -5.16 -5.03 -7.98
C LYS A 278 -4.72 -4.40 -6.66
N ILE A 279 -3.56 -3.72 -6.62
CA ILE A 279 -3.06 -3.03 -5.43
C ILE A 279 -3.19 -1.51 -5.54
N TYR A 280 -3.70 -0.89 -4.47
CA TYR A 280 -3.69 0.55 -4.26
C TYR A 280 -2.58 0.92 -3.27
N HIS A 281 -1.65 1.77 -3.69
CA HIS A 281 -0.54 2.17 -2.83
C HIS A 281 -0.94 3.37 -1.97
N VAL A 282 -0.76 3.26 -0.66
CA VAL A 282 -1.00 4.36 0.29
C VAL A 282 0.27 5.20 0.39
N ILE A 283 0.40 6.17 -0.51
CA ILE A 283 1.59 7.01 -0.64
C ILE A 283 1.29 8.49 -0.32
N GLY A 284 2.36 9.26 -0.13
CA GLY A 284 2.24 10.71 -0.01
C GLY A 284 1.76 11.32 -1.33
N THR A 285 0.88 12.31 -1.22
CA THR A 285 0.23 12.98 -2.35
C THR A 285 1.21 13.63 -3.33
N HIS A 286 2.36 14.06 -2.83
CA HIS A 286 3.45 14.63 -3.63
C HIS A 286 4.15 13.62 -4.54
N LEU A 287 3.94 12.31 -4.39
CA LEU A 287 4.52 11.26 -5.25
C LEU A 287 3.58 10.78 -6.35
N ALA A 288 2.34 11.27 -6.41
CA ALA A 288 1.31 10.75 -7.31
C ALA A 288 1.72 10.81 -8.80
N GLU A 289 2.40 11.88 -9.23
CA GLU A 289 2.92 12.01 -10.61
C GLU A 289 4.03 10.97 -10.91
N SER A 290 4.96 10.81 -9.97
CA SER A 290 6.10 9.91 -10.09
C SER A 290 5.72 8.42 -10.08
N MET A 291 4.50 8.12 -9.64
CA MET A 291 3.91 6.78 -9.69
C MET A 291 3.54 6.32 -11.10
N GLY A 292 3.53 7.21 -12.09
CA GLY A 292 3.36 6.82 -13.49
C GLY A 292 2.06 6.07 -13.79
N GLY A 293 0.96 6.40 -13.11
CA GLY A 293 -0.35 5.79 -13.34
C GLY A 293 -0.67 4.57 -12.47
N MET A 294 0.22 4.16 -11.55
CA MET A 294 -0.09 3.11 -10.57
C MET A 294 -1.29 3.49 -9.68
N PRO A 295 -2.14 2.54 -9.25
CA PRO A 295 -3.32 2.86 -8.44
C PRO A 295 -2.94 3.38 -7.05
N ILE A 296 -3.67 4.38 -6.56
CA ILE A 296 -3.37 5.08 -5.30
C ILE A 296 -4.58 5.04 -4.37
N LEU A 297 -4.32 4.85 -3.07
CA LEU A 297 -5.30 5.13 -2.02
C LEU A 297 -4.94 6.41 -1.28
N ILE A 298 -5.91 7.30 -1.13
CA ILE A 298 -5.82 8.52 -0.34
C ILE A 298 -6.82 8.49 0.81
N SER A 299 -6.49 9.12 1.93
CA SER A 299 -7.32 9.09 3.14
C SER A 299 -7.91 10.47 3.45
N PHE A 300 -9.22 10.52 3.69
CA PHE A 300 -9.95 11.74 4.02
C PHE A 300 -9.46 12.40 5.31
N ALA A 301 -8.95 11.61 6.27
CA ALA A 301 -8.33 12.14 7.50
C ALA A 301 -7.09 13.00 7.26
N LYS A 302 -6.48 12.97 6.06
CA LYS A 302 -5.39 13.89 5.68
C LYS A 302 -5.88 15.27 5.20
N GLY A 303 -7.19 15.51 5.22
CA GLY A 303 -7.86 16.78 4.95
C GLY A 303 -8.07 17.07 3.45
N VAL A 304 -9.19 17.75 3.15
CA VAL A 304 -9.60 18.16 1.79
C VAL A 304 -8.51 18.93 1.02
N PRO A 305 -7.79 19.91 1.60
CA PRO A 305 -6.75 20.65 0.87
C PRO A 305 -5.62 19.74 0.37
N THR A 306 -5.29 18.70 1.13
CA THR A 306 -4.27 17.71 0.74
C THR A 306 -4.77 16.86 -0.42
N LEU A 307 -6.06 16.53 -0.47
CA LEU A 307 -6.69 15.77 -1.56
C LEU A 307 -6.78 16.62 -2.84
N ASN A 308 -7.16 17.90 -2.74
CA ASN A 308 -7.23 18.79 -3.90
C ASN A 308 -5.87 18.93 -4.60
N ARG A 309 -4.79 19.05 -3.83
CA ARG A 309 -3.42 19.04 -4.37
C ARG A 309 -3.02 17.73 -5.05
N VAL A 310 -3.62 16.59 -4.69
CA VAL A 310 -3.39 15.32 -5.42
C VAL A 310 -3.97 15.44 -6.81
N TRP A 311 -5.18 15.99 -6.91
CA TRP A 311 -5.92 16.08 -8.15
C TRP A 311 -5.28 17.02 -9.14
N GLU A 312 -4.91 18.23 -8.70
CA GLU A 312 -4.15 19.20 -9.51
C GLU A 312 -2.92 18.54 -10.15
N LYS A 313 -2.15 17.79 -9.34
CA LYS A 313 -0.96 17.07 -9.79
C LYS A 313 -1.24 15.92 -10.78
N ILE A 314 -2.30 15.17 -10.54
CA ILE A 314 -2.71 14.07 -11.44
C ILE A 314 -3.18 14.62 -12.79
N GLU A 315 -3.86 15.77 -12.81
CA GLU A 315 -4.36 16.44 -14.01
C GLU A 315 -3.22 17.09 -14.80
N ASP A 316 -2.34 17.86 -14.15
CA ASP A 316 -1.16 18.49 -14.78
C ASP A 316 -0.24 17.47 -15.43
N GLY A 317 0.01 16.35 -14.74
CA GLY A 317 0.83 15.25 -15.25
C GLY A 317 0.23 14.51 -16.47
N GLN A 318 -1.09 14.65 -16.70
CA GLN A 318 -1.75 14.13 -17.90
C GLN A 318 -1.65 15.10 -19.08
N ALA A 319 -1.79 16.41 -18.82
CA ALA A 319 -1.65 17.43 -19.85
C ALA A 319 -0.24 17.47 -20.46
N ALA A 320 0.80 17.22 -19.67
CA ALA A 320 2.19 17.19 -20.14
C ALA A 320 2.57 15.95 -20.99
N ARG A 321 1.66 14.98 -21.15
CA ARG A 321 1.92 13.72 -21.90
C ARG A 321 1.08 13.58 -23.19
N GLN A 322 0.34 14.63 -23.57
CA GLN A 322 -0.37 14.73 -24.86
C GLN A 322 0.46 15.54 -25.86
#